data_AF-A0A7J7E302-F1
#
_entry.id   AF-A0A7J7E302-F1
#
_cell.length_a   1.000
_cell.length_b   1.000
_cell.length_c   1.000
_cell.angle_alpha   90.00
_cell.angle_beta   90.00
_cell.angle_gamma   90.00
#
_symmetry.space_group_name_H-M   'P 1'
#
loop_
_entity.id
_entity.type
_entity.pdbx_description
1 polymer ?
#
loop_
_entity_poly.entity_id
_entity_poly.type
_entity_poly.pdbx_seq_one_letter_code
_entity_poly.pdbx_strand_id
1 'polypeptide(L)'
;MTPTFGLFLVSATSMAEFFYDLIKDTLIVKPCKKSPILLMMIVLLLAMLCGVLISSICLKQINTNTNVKLQDIQVIDKPPHGINPEQLGIPRVHYPEPQTFSRDECVHNPVRFFAILSMQRSGSGWFETLLNSHTNVSSNGEIFSKLERRQNASAIVDTLDQVYNLDWLSSASKNQCSAAVGLKWMLNQGVMAHHEAVSEYFSRRGVSVIFLFRRNLLCRMVSVIANSHDRYAKLLNGTHKSHVHSPEEADILSTYKPSINSTSLIDDLKQVEFTTAKALEYFNSTRHIVLYYEDLIKNRTILKDVQKFLRLPVMELTSRQVKIHKGPLSMHIKNWDDVSKTLNGTIYERFLHTDYR
;
A
#
# COMPACT_ATOMS: atom_id res chain seq x y z
N MET A 1 -14.29 27.72 -6.34
CA MET A 1 -13.26 27.04 -7.15
C MET A 1 -12.61 25.99 -6.28
N THR A 2 -12.85 24.73 -6.64
CA THR A 2 -12.87 23.54 -5.77
C THR A 2 -11.57 22.74 -5.85
N PRO A 3 -11.01 22.25 -4.72
CA PRO A 3 -9.84 21.37 -4.71
C PRO A 3 -10.28 19.90 -4.65
N THR A 4 -11.03 19.44 -5.66
CA THR A 4 -11.29 18.00 -5.91
C THR A 4 -10.39 17.43 -7.01
N PHE A 5 -9.50 18.27 -7.54
CA PHE A 5 -8.67 17.97 -8.70
C PHE A 5 -7.39 17.18 -8.37
N GLY A 6 -6.94 17.09 -7.12
CA GLY A 6 -5.58 16.57 -6.80
C GLY A 6 -5.34 15.07 -7.03
N LEU A 7 -6.32 14.20 -6.74
CA LEU A 7 -6.17 12.75 -6.96
C LEU A 7 -6.57 12.32 -8.38
N PHE A 8 -7.54 13.02 -8.97
CA PHE A 8 -7.94 12.80 -10.37
C PHE A 8 -6.90 13.36 -11.35
N LEU A 9 -6.21 14.47 -11.05
CA LEU A 9 -5.17 15.02 -11.93
C LEU A 9 -3.99 14.09 -12.10
N VAL A 10 -3.49 13.42 -11.05
CA VAL A 10 -2.31 12.54 -11.20
C VAL A 10 -2.60 11.33 -12.09
N SER A 11 -3.85 10.84 -12.09
CA SER A 11 -4.32 9.78 -12.99
C SER A 11 -4.68 10.31 -14.38
N ALA A 12 -5.22 11.53 -14.49
CA ALA A 12 -5.64 12.13 -15.75
C ALA A 12 -4.46 12.74 -16.54
N THR A 13 -3.42 13.26 -15.89
CA THR A 13 -2.19 13.73 -16.54
C THR A 13 -1.40 12.56 -17.12
N SER A 14 -1.33 11.42 -16.40
CA SER A 14 -0.70 10.20 -16.91
C SER A 14 -1.49 9.59 -18.08
N MET A 15 -2.82 9.65 -18.05
CA MET A 15 -3.66 9.25 -19.18
C MET A 15 -3.56 10.24 -20.35
N ALA A 16 -3.51 11.55 -20.09
CA ALA A 16 -3.38 12.58 -21.12
C ALA A 16 -2.01 12.55 -21.81
N GLU A 17 -0.92 12.28 -21.07
CA GLU A 17 0.41 12.03 -21.65
C GLU A 17 0.43 10.75 -22.49
N PHE A 18 -0.23 9.67 -22.04
CA PHE A 18 -0.39 8.44 -22.80
C PHE A 18 -1.20 8.64 -24.10
N PHE A 19 -2.30 9.40 -24.05
CA PHE A 19 -3.07 9.77 -25.23
C PHE A 19 -2.31 10.75 -26.15
N TYR A 20 -1.53 11.68 -25.59
CA TYR A 20 -0.71 12.61 -26.36
C TYR A 20 0.39 11.88 -27.14
N ASP A 21 1.10 10.94 -26.51
CA ASP A 21 2.12 10.13 -27.18
C ASP A 21 1.50 9.18 -28.23
N LEU A 22 0.33 8.60 -27.94
CA LEU A 22 -0.42 7.79 -28.91
C LEU A 22 -0.88 8.62 -30.13
N ILE A 23 -1.35 9.84 -29.92
CA ILE A 23 -1.76 10.77 -30.98
C ILE A 23 -0.55 11.27 -31.78
N LYS A 24 0.59 11.52 -31.11
CA LYS A 24 1.85 11.97 -31.70
C LYS A 24 2.44 10.93 -32.66
N ASP A 25 2.42 9.65 -32.27
CA ASP A 25 2.94 8.55 -33.10
C ASP A 25 2.00 8.19 -34.27
N THR A 26 0.69 8.46 -34.14
CA THR A 26 -0.30 8.18 -35.21
C THR A 26 -0.38 9.31 -36.26
N LEU A 27 0.11 10.52 -35.95
CA LEU A 27 -0.01 11.71 -36.81
C LEU A 27 1.21 11.99 -37.72
N ILE A 28 2.16 11.07 -37.84
CA ILE A 28 3.18 11.12 -38.91
C ILE A 28 2.58 10.53 -40.20
N VAL A 29 1.47 11.11 -40.65
CA VAL A 29 0.92 10.85 -42.00
C VAL A 29 0.61 12.22 -42.60
N LYS A 30 1.28 12.52 -43.72
CA LYS A 30 1.08 13.70 -44.58
C LYS A 30 -0.37 14.21 -44.54
N PRO A 31 -0.60 15.54 -44.59
CA PRO A 31 -1.94 16.11 -44.49
C PRO A 31 -2.78 15.67 -45.70
N CYS A 32 -3.54 14.60 -45.52
CA CYS A 32 -4.51 14.14 -46.48
C CYS A 32 -5.79 14.96 -46.22
N LYS A 33 -6.30 15.66 -47.24
CA LYS A 33 -7.57 16.41 -47.19
C LYS A 33 -8.72 15.44 -46.87
N LYS A 34 -8.96 15.15 -45.59
CA LYS A 34 -10.07 14.32 -45.15
C LYS A 34 -11.28 15.20 -44.89
N SER A 35 -12.42 14.81 -45.47
CA SER A 35 -13.72 15.47 -45.31
C SER A 35 -14.04 15.70 -43.83
N PRO A 36 -14.56 16.88 -43.42
CA PRO A 36 -14.93 17.19 -42.03
C PRO A 36 -15.83 16.12 -41.40
N ILE A 37 -16.65 15.45 -42.23
CA ILE A 37 -17.57 14.39 -41.82
C ILE A 37 -16.81 13.15 -41.31
N LEU A 38 -15.70 12.79 -41.96
CA LEU A 38 -14.89 11.63 -41.57
C LEU A 38 -14.20 11.86 -40.21
N LEU A 39 -13.73 13.08 -39.95
CA LEU A 39 -13.16 13.45 -38.65
C LEU A 39 -14.23 13.38 -37.55
N MET A 40 -15.43 13.90 -37.83
CA MET A 40 -16.54 13.87 -36.88
C MET A 40 -16.97 12.44 -36.54
N MET A 41 -16.99 11.55 -37.53
CA MET A 41 -17.25 10.12 -37.31
C MET A 41 -16.18 9.42 -36.46
N ILE A 42 -14.89 9.74 -36.66
CA ILE A 42 -13.80 9.19 -35.84
C ILE A 42 -13.92 9.66 -34.39
N VAL A 43 -14.21 10.94 -34.16
CA VAL A 43 -14.39 11.50 -32.81
C VAL A 43 -15.59 10.86 -32.11
N LEU A 44 -16.71 10.66 -32.81
CA LEU A 44 -17.90 9.98 -32.26
C LEU A 44 -17.62 8.52 -31.91
N LEU A 45 -16.87 7.80 -32.75
CA LEU A 45 -16.45 6.42 -32.47
C LEU A 45 -15.56 6.35 -31.23
N LEU A 46 -14.60 7.26 -31.08
CA LEU A 46 -13.75 7.33 -29.89
C LEU A 46 -14.55 7.67 -28.64
N ALA A 47 -15.50 8.60 -28.72
CA ALA A 47 -16.38 8.96 -27.59
C ALA A 47 -17.27 7.79 -27.16
N MET A 48 -17.83 7.05 -28.12
CA MET A 48 -18.61 5.83 -27.86
C MET A 48 -17.75 4.74 -27.21
N LEU A 49 -16.54 4.50 -27.72
CA LEU A 49 -15.62 3.50 -27.16
C LEU A 49 -15.22 3.86 -25.72
N CYS A 50 -14.91 5.14 -25.47
CA CYS A 50 -14.62 5.64 -24.13
C CYS A 50 -15.84 5.52 -23.20
N GLY A 51 -17.04 5.85 -23.68
CA GLY A 51 -18.28 5.70 -22.91
C GLY A 51 -18.55 4.26 -22.48
N VAL A 52 -18.33 3.30 -23.38
CA VAL A 52 -18.47 1.86 -23.08
C VAL A 52 -17.40 1.38 -22.10
N LEU A 53 -16.14 1.84 -22.25
CA LEU A 53 -15.06 1.49 -21.33
C LEU A 53 -15.31 2.04 -19.92
N ILE A 54 -15.73 3.31 -19.82
CA ILE A 54 -16.08 3.94 -18.54
C ILE A 54 -17.28 3.21 -17.91
N SER A 55 -18.32 2.93 -18.69
CA SER A 55 -19.50 2.20 -18.21
C SER A 55 -19.16 0.78 -17.74
N SER A 56 -18.29 0.07 -18.45
CA SER A 56 -17.83 -1.27 -18.07
C SER A 56 -17.03 -1.28 -16.76
N ILE A 57 -16.16 -0.28 -16.57
CA ILE A 57 -15.40 -0.10 -15.32
C ILE A 57 -16.35 0.23 -14.16
N CYS A 58 -17.31 1.14 -14.37
CA CYS A 58 -18.33 1.47 -13.36
C CYS A 58 -19.22 0.26 -13.01
N LEU A 59 -19.61 -0.54 -14.00
CA LEU A 59 -20.45 -1.72 -13.77
C LEU A 59 -19.71 -2.83 -13.02
N LYS A 60 -18.43 -3.07 -13.32
CA LYS A 60 -17.55 -3.97 -12.53
C LYS A 60 -17.43 -3.50 -11.06
N GLN A 61 -17.43 -2.19 -10.84
CA GLN A 61 -17.32 -1.60 -9.50
C GLN A 61 -18.63 -1.73 -8.70
N ILE A 62 -19.79 -1.74 -9.37
CA ILE A 62 -21.10 -1.95 -8.72
C ILE A 62 -21.34 -3.43 -8.39
N ASN A 63 -20.95 -4.36 -9.27
CA ASN A 63 -21.28 -5.78 -9.11
C ASN A 63 -20.48 -6.49 -8.00
N THR A 64 -19.40 -5.88 -7.52
CA THR A 64 -18.55 -6.42 -6.44
C THR A 64 -18.96 -5.93 -5.05
N ASN A 65 -20.01 -5.12 -4.94
CA ASN A 65 -20.42 -4.41 -3.73
C ASN A 65 -21.39 -5.23 -2.85
N THR A 66 -21.13 -6.52 -2.65
CA THR A 66 -21.88 -7.36 -1.72
C THR A 66 -21.04 -7.67 -0.46
N ASN A 67 -21.40 -6.97 0.63
CA ASN A 67 -21.11 -7.24 2.04
C ASN A 67 -19.80 -7.99 2.36
N VAL A 68 -18.70 -7.25 2.51
CA VAL A 68 -17.50 -7.75 3.19
C VAL A 68 -17.48 -7.18 4.61
N LYS A 69 -17.77 -8.03 5.59
CA LYS A 69 -17.67 -7.71 7.02
C LYS A 69 -16.17 -7.64 7.36
N LEU A 70 -15.69 -6.46 7.74
CA LEU A 70 -14.30 -6.26 8.20
C LEU A 70 -14.05 -7.14 9.43
N GLN A 71 -13.14 -8.11 9.29
CA GLN A 71 -12.82 -9.08 10.33
C GLN A 71 -11.72 -8.57 11.26
N ASP A 72 -11.73 -9.06 12.51
CA ASP A 72 -10.67 -8.85 13.49
C ASP A 72 -9.37 -9.56 13.11
N ILE A 73 -8.30 -9.36 13.90
CA ILE A 73 -6.99 -9.96 13.66
C ILE A 73 -7.16 -11.45 13.38
N GLN A 74 -6.86 -11.85 12.16
CA GLN A 74 -6.84 -13.25 11.76
C GLN A 74 -5.44 -13.58 11.25
N VAL A 75 -4.84 -14.57 11.89
CA VAL A 75 -3.72 -15.33 11.31
C VAL A 75 -4.39 -16.37 10.44
N ILE A 76 -4.33 -16.20 9.13
CA ILE A 76 -4.88 -17.16 8.18
C ILE A 76 -3.70 -17.95 7.62
N ASP A 77 -3.43 -19.10 8.25
CA ASP A 77 -2.64 -20.18 7.65
C ASP A 77 -3.58 -21.04 6.78
N LYS A 78 -4.11 -20.48 5.68
CA LYS A 78 -4.90 -21.28 4.72
C LYS A 78 -3.97 -21.95 3.70
N PRO A 79 -4.06 -23.27 3.52
CA PRO A 79 -3.44 -23.93 2.39
C PRO A 79 -4.16 -23.50 1.09
N PRO A 80 -3.45 -23.33 -0.04
CA PRO A 80 -4.09 -22.99 -1.31
C PRO A 80 -5.10 -24.07 -1.70
N HIS A 81 -6.30 -23.64 -2.11
CA HIS A 81 -7.37 -24.55 -2.53
C HIS A 81 -6.90 -25.44 -3.70
N GLY A 82 -6.93 -26.75 -3.50
CA GLY A 82 -6.68 -27.75 -4.55
C GLY A 82 -5.36 -28.53 -4.44
N ILE A 83 -4.56 -28.35 -3.39
CA ILE A 83 -3.28 -29.08 -3.23
C ILE A 83 -3.32 -29.96 -1.98
N ASN A 84 -3.02 -31.25 -2.17
CA ASN A 84 -3.08 -32.31 -1.17
C ASN A 84 -2.23 -31.96 0.09
N PRO A 85 -2.79 -32.01 1.32
CA PRO A 85 -2.08 -31.64 2.55
C PRO A 85 -0.75 -32.38 2.79
N GLU A 86 -0.57 -33.57 2.22
CA GLU A 86 0.67 -34.35 2.32
C GLU A 86 1.86 -33.74 1.55
N GLN A 87 1.63 -32.83 0.59
CA GLN A 87 2.70 -32.05 -0.07
C GLN A 87 3.03 -30.73 0.64
N LEU A 88 2.23 -30.32 1.63
CA LEU A 88 2.32 -29.03 2.31
C LEU A 88 3.02 -29.09 3.69
N GLY A 89 3.51 -30.26 4.09
CA GLY A 89 4.17 -30.49 5.38
C GLY A 89 5.57 -29.89 5.52
N ILE A 90 6.16 -29.37 4.43
CA ILE A 90 7.49 -28.73 4.46
C ILE A 90 7.31 -27.24 4.10
N PRO A 91 7.40 -26.34 5.09
CA PRO A 91 7.45 -24.89 4.87
C PRO A 91 8.56 -24.59 3.87
N ARG A 92 8.27 -24.05 2.69
CA ARG A 92 9.30 -23.79 1.66
C ARG A 92 10.48 -23.07 2.31
N VAL A 93 11.62 -23.77 2.27
CA VAL A 93 12.84 -23.37 2.92
C VAL A 93 13.73 -22.81 1.83
N HIS A 94 14.17 -21.57 1.98
CA HIS A 94 15.03 -20.93 0.98
C HIS A 94 16.43 -20.79 1.54
N TYR A 95 17.41 -21.20 0.73
CA TYR A 95 18.83 -20.99 0.98
C TYR A 95 19.36 -20.13 -0.16
N PRO A 96 19.06 -18.82 -0.17
CA PRO A 96 19.53 -17.93 -1.23
C PRO A 96 21.06 -17.89 -1.25
N GLU A 97 21.61 -17.81 -2.47
CA GLU A 97 23.03 -17.70 -2.77
C GLU A 97 23.26 -16.37 -3.51
N PRO A 98 23.40 -15.24 -2.78
CA PRO A 98 23.62 -13.94 -3.40
C PRO A 98 24.92 -13.92 -4.20
N GLN A 99 24.91 -13.21 -5.32
CA GLN A 99 26.09 -13.02 -6.16
C GLN A 99 27.01 -11.93 -5.60
N THR A 100 26.45 -11.03 -4.80
CA THR A 100 27.12 -9.82 -4.33
C THR A 100 27.93 -9.99 -3.03
N PHE A 101 27.69 -11.06 -2.27
CA PHE A 101 28.41 -11.37 -1.03
C PHE A 101 28.29 -12.85 -0.64
N SER A 102 29.18 -13.32 0.23
CA SER A 102 29.07 -14.65 0.85
C SER A 102 28.21 -14.58 2.10
N ARG A 103 27.29 -15.55 2.28
CA ARG A 103 26.51 -15.69 3.53
C ARG A 103 27.31 -16.33 4.67
N ASP A 104 28.58 -16.66 4.44
CA ASP A 104 29.55 -17.20 5.40
C ASP A 104 28.97 -18.34 6.25
N GLU A 105 29.02 -18.24 7.58
CA GLU A 105 28.48 -19.23 8.52
C GLU A 105 26.95 -19.46 8.37
N CYS A 106 26.25 -18.56 7.68
CA CYS A 106 24.80 -18.59 7.51
C CYS A 106 24.33 -19.19 6.17
N VAL A 107 25.22 -19.76 5.34
CA VAL A 107 24.85 -20.47 4.10
C VAL A 107 23.79 -21.55 4.35
N HIS A 108 23.94 -22.31 5.43
CA HIS A 108 23.01 -23.39 5.83
C HIS A 108 21.83 -22.91 6.68
N ASN A 109 21.65 -21.60 6.86
CA ASN A 109 20.51 -21.04 7.55
C ASN A 109 19.42 -20.66 6.54
N PRO A 110 18.16 -21.04 6.78
CA PRO A 110 17.08 -20.71 5.87
C PRO A 110 16.63 -19.26 6.01
N VAL A 111 16.14 -18.69 4.90
CA VAL A 111 15.58 -17.34 4.85
C VAL A 111 14.08 -17.41 4.57
N ARG A 112 13.30 -16.66 5.35
CA ARG A 112 11.86 -16.49 5.16
C ARG A 112 11.58 -15.24 4.34
N PHE A 113 10.72 -15.37 3.34
CA PHE A 113 10.31 -14.24 2.53
C PHE A 113 9.01 -13.64 3.03
N PHE A 114 8.94 -12.31 3.08
CA PHE A 114 7.71 -11.62 3.41
C PHE A 114 7.46 -10.37 2.57
N ALA A 115 6.21 -9.92 2.56
CA ALA A 115 5.80 -8.65 1.99
C ALA A 115 4.81 -7.95 2.93
N ILE A 116 5.05 -6.68 3.25
CA ILE A 116 4.12 -5.85 4.03
C ILE A 116 3.19 -5.15 3.05
N LEU A 117 1.96 -5.65 2.89
CA LEU A 117 0.94 -5.03 2.03
C LEU A 117 0.14 -4.02 2.84
N SER A 118 0.13 -2.76 2.39
CA SER A 118 -0.46 -1.67 3.17
C SER A 118 -0.96 -0.53 2.29
N MET A 119 -1.58 0.48 2.88
CA MET A 119 -1.91 1.75 2.22
C MET A 119 -1.10 2.89 2.83
N GLN A 120 -0.94 3.99 2.11
CA GLN A 120 -0.32 5.19 2.65
C GLN A 120 -1.00 5.59 3.97
N ARG A 121 -0.15 5.99 4.93
CA ARG A 121 -0.53 6.50 6.26
C ARG A 121 -1.23 5.49 7.17
N SER A 122 -0.98 4.20 6.95
CA SER A 122 -1.48 3.10 7.80
C SER A 122 -0.49 2.62 8.85
N GLY A 123 0.60 3.36 9.09
CA GLY A 123 1.62 3.00 10.10
C GLY A 123 2.70 2.04 9.60
N SER A 124 2.70 1.65 8.33
CA SER A 124 3.65 0.68 7.76
C SER A 124 5.10 1.14 7.74
N GLY A 125 5.38 2.44 7.62
CA GLY A 125 6.74 2.96 7.80
C GLY A 125 7.28 2.78 9.21
N TRP A 126 6.46 3.04 10.23
CA TRP A 126 6.84 2.81 11.63
C TRP A 126 7.01 1.31 11.93
N PHE A 127 6.06 0.49 11.49
CA PHE A 127 6.12 -0.96 11.65
C PHE A 127 7.34 -1.59 10.97
N GLU A 128 7.68 -1.13 9.76
CA GLU A 128 8.90 -1.56 9.07
C GLU A 128 10.16 -1.22 9.87
N THR A 129 10.26 -0.03 10.48
CA THR A 129 11.41 0.30 11.33
C THR A 129 11.52 -0.60 12.56
N LEU A 130 10.38 -1.02 13.14
CA LEU A 130 10.37 -2.00 14.22
C LEU A 130 10.94 -3.33 13.74
N LEU A 131 10.49 -3.84 12.59
CA LEU A 131 11.01 -5.09 12.04
C LEU A 131 12.51 -5.00 11.72
N ASN A 132 12.98 -3.90 11.13
CA ASN A 132 14.39 -3.73 10.80
C ASN A 132 15.32 -3.60 12.03
N SER A 133 14.77 -3.25 13.20
CA SER A 133 15.51 -3.30 14.47
C SER A 133 15.85 -4.73 14.92
N HIS A 134 15.16 -5.74 14.39
CA HIS A 134 15.49 -7.15 14.65
C HIS A 134 16.79 -7.53 13.95
N THR A 135 17.76 -8.12 14.64
CA THR A 135 19.11 -8.34 14.08
C THR A 135 19.09 -9.18 12.79
N ASN A 136 18.25 -10.21 12.69
CA ASN A 136 18.11 -11.07 11.50
C ASN A 136 17.03 -10.69 10.47
N VAL A 137 16.48 -9.47 10.47
CA VAL A 137 15.45 -9.05 9.50
C VAL A 137 15.94 -7.92 8.60
N SER A 138 15.64 -8.03 7.31
CA SER A 138 15.83 -6.95 6.32
C SER A 138 14.55 -6.71 5.52
N SER A 139 13.88 -5.57 5.77
CA SER A 139 12.79 -5.02 4.96
C SER A 139 13.31 -3.85 4.12
N ASN A 140 13.20 -3.97 2.80
CA ASN A 140 13.88 -3.10 1.83
C ASN A 140 13.08 -1.85 1.42
N GLY A 141 12.10 -1.41 2.20
CA GLY A 141 11.31 -0.22 1.91
C GLY A 141 10.34 -0.39 0.73
N GLU A 142 9.88 0.74 0.19
CA GLU A 142 8.93 0.81 -0.93
C GLU A 142 9.63 0.73 -2.28
N ILE A 143 10.21 -0.43 -2.59
CA ILE A 143 10.97 -0.62 -3.84
C ILE A 143 10.11 -0.41 -5.09
N PHE A 144 8.80 -0.72 -5.01
CA PHE A 144 7.84 -0.58 -6.11
C PHE A 144 7.24 0.83 -6.22
N SER A 145 7.77 1.83 -5.51
CA SER A 145 7.41 3.23 -5.74
C SER A 145 7.89 3.76 -7.10
N LYS A 146 8.91 3.15 -7.72
CA LYS A 146 9.38 3.47 -9.07
C LYS A 146 8.57 2.74 -10.14
N LEU A 147 8.16 3.48 -11.19
CA LEU A 147 7.28 2.95 -12.24
C LEU A 147 7.90 1.77 -12.98
N GLU A 148 9.17 1.88 -13.40
CA GLU A 148 9.93 0.87 -14.15
C GLU A 148 9.82 -0.55 -13.56
N ARG A 149 9.83 -0.66 -12.22
CA ARG A 149 9.78 -1.94 -11.50
C ARG A 149 8.39 -2.59 -11.48
N ARG A 150 7.36 -1.86 -11.91
CA ARG A 150 5.95 -2.28 -11.88
C ARG A 150 5.20 -2.02 -13.19
N GLN A 151 5.92 -1.82 -14.30
CA GLN A 151 5.30 -1.58 -15.61
C GLN A 151 4.53 -2.81 -16.11
N ASN A 152 4.98 -4.01 -15.75
CA ASN A 152 4.35 -5.27 -16.10
C ASN A 152 4.73 -6.37 -15.09
N ALA A 153 4.10 -7.54 -15.21
CA ALA A 153 4.32 -8.67 -14.33
C ALA A 153 5.76 -9.20 -14.35
N SER A 154 6.45 -9.20 -15.50
CA SER A 154 7.84 -9.64 -15.60
C SER A 154 8.76 -8.75 -14.78
N ALA A 155 8.67 -7.43 -14.96
CA ALA A 155 9.47 -6.46 -14.22
C ALA A 155 9.27 -6.58 -12.70
N ILE A 156 8.05 -6.90 -12.26
CA ILE A 156 7.74 -7.18 -10.87
C ILE A 156 8.48 -8.44 -10.40
N VAL A 157 8.35 -9.54 -11.13
CA VAL A 157 8.99 -10.83 -10.79
C VAL A 157 10.51 -10.68 -10.74
N ASP A 158 11.12 -10.03 -11.73
CA ASP A 158 12.56 -9.79 -11.79
C ASP A 158 13.04 -8.98 -10.56
N THR A 159 12.27 -7.95 -10.17
CA THR A 159 12.55 -7.16 -8.98
C THR A 159 12.42 -7.99 -7.70
N LEU A 160 11.39 -8.83 -7.59
CA LEU A 160 11.20 -9.71 -6.43
C LEU A 160 12.32 -10.74 -6.33
N ASP A 161 12.79 -11.30 -7.44
CA ASP A 161 13.90 -12.24 -7.46
C ASP A 161 15.20 -11.59 -6.97
N GLN A 162 15.49 -10.35 -7.38
CA GLN A 162 16.64 -9.61 -6.82
C GLN A 162 16.55 -9.46 -5.29
N VAL A 163 15.37 -9.14 -4.75
CA VAL A 163 15.18 -9.00 -3.30
C VAL A 163 15.32 -10.32 -2.57
N TYR A 164 14.65 -11.36 -3.05
CA TYR A 164 14.57 -12.64 -2.35
C TYR A 164 15.78 -13.55 -2.58
N ASN A 165 16.61 -13.27 -3.59
CA ASN A 165 17.93 -13.87 -3.74
C ASN A 165 19.01 -13.10 -2.95
N LEU A 166 18.63 -12.07 -2.19
CA LEU A 166 19.52 -11.21 -1.39
C LEU A 166 20.48 -10.32 -2.21
N ASP A 167 20.23 -10.14 -3.51
CA ASP A 167 21.04 -9.27 -4.38
C ASP A 167 20.58 -7.80 -4.37
N TRP A 168 19.55 -7.48 -3.58
CA TRP A 168 19.06 -6.12 -3.43
C TRP A 168 19.89 -5.31 -2.43
N LEU A 169 20.56 -4.28 -2.92
CA LEU A 169 21.34 -3.35 -2.10
C LEU A 169 20.47 -2.19 -1.60
N SER A 170 20.33 -2.10 -0.27
CA SER A 170 19.69 -0.99 0.41
C SER A 170 20.37 -0.74 1.77
N SER A 171 20.04 0.39 2.42
CA SER A 171 20.51 0.67 3.78
C SER A 171 19.96 -0.31 4.83
N ALA A 172 18.95 -1.11 4.49
CA ALA A 172 18.40 -2.15 5.35
C ALA A 172 19.00 -3.55 5.07
N SER A 173 19.80 -3.70 4.02
CA SER A 173 20.40 -4.99 3.64
C SER A 173 21.44 -5.40 4.68
N LYS A 174 21.29 -6.63 5.19
CA LYS A 174 22.22 -7.26 6.13
C LYS A 174 22.95 -8.38 5.40
N ASN A 175 24.17 -8.08 4.97
CA ASN A 175 24.95 -8.91 4.04
C ASN A 175 25.62 -10.11 4.72
N GLN A 176 24.95 -10.74 5.69
CA GLN A 176 25.45 -11.90 6.42
C GLN A 176 24.28 -12.83 6.79
N CYS A 177 23.71 -12.65 7.98
CA CYS A 177 22.82 -13.62 8.62
C CYS A 177 21.36 -13.14 8.71
N SER A 178 20.75 -12.81 7.57
CA SER A 178 19.32 -12.55 7.50
C SER A 178 18.53 -13.86 7.62
N ALA A 179 17.55 -13.92 8.54
CA ALA A 179 16.61 -15.03 8.69
C ALA A 179 15.24 -14.71 8.06
N ALA A 180 14.91 -13.42 7.88
CA ALA A 180 13.77 -13.00 7.09
C ALA A 180 14.09 -11.78 6.23
N VAL A 181 13.67 -11.83 4.96
CA VAL A 181 13.84 -10.75 4.00
C VAL A 181 12.53 -10.41 3.33
N GLY A 182 12.28 -9.12 3.16
CA GLY A 182 11.05 -8.64 2.57
C GLY A 182 11.12 -7.21 2.12
N LEU A 183 9.94 -6.66 1.88
CA LEU A 183 9.73 -5.31 1.41
C LEU A 183 8.38 -4.78 1.88
N LYS A 184 8.24 -3.46 1.84
CA LYS A 184 6.97 -2.78 2.05
C LYS A 184 6.36 -2.42 0.70
N TRP A 185 5.09 -2.76 0.50
CA TRP A 185 4.42 -2.56 -0.78
C TRP A 185 3.06 -1.91 -0.56
N MET A 186 2.90 -0.71 -1.11
CA MET A 186 1.61 -0.03 -1.04
C MET A 186 0.65 -0.60 -2.09
N LEU A 187 -0.63 -0.76 -1.73
CA LEU A 187 -1.64 -1.36 -2.62
C LEU A 187 -1.79 -0.61 -3.96
N ASN A 188 -1.50 0.69 -3.98
CA ASN A 188 -1.52 1.51 -5.21
C ASN A 188 -0.23 1.45 -6.04
N GLN A 189 0.75 0.60 -5.69
CA GLN A 189 2.03 0.46 -6.39
C GLN A 189 2.08 -0.81 -7.25
N GLY A 190 1.00 -1.10 -7.97
CA GLY A 190 0.95 -2.19 -8.96
C GLY A 190 0.59 -3.58 -8.41
N VAL A 191 0.72 -3.83 -7.12
CA VAL A 191 0.37 -5.14 -6.51
C VAL A 191 -1.08 -5.52 -6.73
N MET A 192 -2.01 -4.56 -6.68
CA MET A 192 -3.43 -4.81 -6.94
C MET A 192 -3.73 -5.01 -8.44
N ALA A 193 -2.94 -4.39 -9.33
CA ALA A 193 -3.13 -4.49 -10.77
C ALA A 193 -2.57 -5.80 -11.35
N HIS A 194 -1.51 -6.32 -10.74
CA HIS A 194 -0.83 -7.56 -11.14
C HIS A 194 -1.01 -8.69 -10.12
N HIS A 195 -2.15 -8.69 -9.41
CA HIS A 195 -2.35 -9.56 -8.25
C HIS A 195 -2.24 -11.05 -8.58
N GLU A 196 -2.64 -11.50 -9.78
CA GLU A 196 -2.54 -12.90 -10.19
C GLU A 196 -1.08 -13.37 -10.24
N ALA A 197 -0.24 -12.64 -10.98
CA ALA A 197 1.19 -12.93 -11.10
C ALA A 197 1.91 -12.83 -9.75
N VAL A 198 1.55 -11.85 -8.92
CA VAL A 198 2.15 -11.69 -7.58
C VAL A 198 1.71 -12.82 -6.64
N SER A 199 0.44 -13.21 -6.66
CA SER A 199 -0.09 -14.30 -5.84
C SER A 199 0.53 -15.64 -6.24
N GLU A 200 0.66 -15.89 -7.54
CA GLU A 200 1.37 -17.06 -8.06
C GLU A 200 2.84 -17.06 -7.60
N TYR A 201 3.54 -15.94 -7.74
CA TYR A 201 4.92 -15.82 -7.27
C TYR A 201 5.03 -16.05 -5.76
N PHE A 202 4.15 -15.45 -4.96
CA PHE A 202 4.14 -15.62 -3.50
C PHE A 202 3.90 -17.08 -3.10
N SER A 203 2.94 -17.74 -3.75
CA SER A 203 2.69 -19.18 -3.56
C SER A 203 3.91 -20.00 -3.98
N ARG A 204 4.52 -19.71 -5.15
CA ARG A 204 5.71 -20.38 -5.69
C ARG A 204 6.96 -20.19 -4.81
N ARG A 205 7.12 -19.04 -4.20
CA ARG A 205 8.31 -18.68 -3.42
C ARG A 205 8.05 -18.66 -1.91
N GLY A 206 6.90 -19.18 -1.45
CA GLY A 206 6.59 -19.26 -0.02
C GLY A 206 6.60 -17.91 0.71
N VAL A 207 6.25 -16.82 0.01
CA VAL A 207 6.24 -15.46 0.58
C VAL A 207 5.07 -15.32 1.53
N SER A 208 5.34 -14.89 2.76
CA SER A 208 4.32 -14.60 3.77
C SER A 208 3.87 -13.13 3.67
N VAL A 209 2.56 -12.90 3.64
CA VAL A 209 2.00 -11.54 3.56
C VAL A 209 1.66 -11.01 4.94
N ILE A 210 2.11 -9.80 5.25
CA ILE A 210 1.70 -9.04 6.43
C ILE A 210 0.81 -7.90 5.93
N PHE A 211 -0.49 -8.02 6.12
CA PHE A 211 -1.39 -6.90 5.90
C PHE A 211 -1.33 -5.95 7.08
N LEU A 212 -1.10 -4.67 6.81
CA LEU A 212 -1.14 -3.63 7.84
C LEU A 212 -2.05 -2.49 7.39
N PHE A 213 -3.21 -2.41 8.03
CA PHE A 213 -4.21 -1.38 7.78
C PHE A 213 -4.40 -0.48 8.99
N ARG A 214 -5.23 0.54 8.82
CA ARG A 214 -5.62 1.47 9.88
C ARG A 214 -7.13 1.45 10.00
N ARG A 215 -7.66 1.13 11.17
CA ARG A 215 -9.11 1.05 11.40
C ARG A 215 -9.74 2.43 11.29
N ASN A 216 -9.14 3.46 11.88
CA ASN A 216 -9.68 4.81 11.79
C ASN A 216 -9.33 5.47 10.44
N LEU A 217 -10.24 5.34 9.47
CA LEU A 217 -10.03 5.83 8.11
C LEU A 217 -10.10 7.36 8.00
N LEU A 218 -10.84 8.03 8.88
CA LEU A 218 -10.84 9.50 8.95
C LEU A 218 -9.49 10.03 9.43
N CYS A 219 -8.93 9.46 10.50
CA CYS A 219 -7.57 9.76 10.96
C CYS A 219 -6.53 9.50 9.88
N ARG A 220 -6.68 8.41 9.11
CA ARG A 220 -5.81 8.12 7.97
C ARG A 220 -5.91 9.22 6.92
N MET A 221 -7.13 9.63 6.55
CA MET A 221 -7.38 10.68 5.56
C MET A 221 -6.73 12.01 5.96
N VAL A 222 -6.92 12.45 7.21
CA VAL A 222 -6.25 13.65 7.75
C VAL A 222 -4.74 13.54 7.56
N SER A 223 -4.16 12.40 7.91
CA SER A 223 -2.72 12.20 7.76
C SER A 223 -2.26 12.15 6.30
N VAL A 224 -3.10 11.69 5.35
CA VAL A 224 -2.80 11.71 3.91
C VAL A 224 -2.75 13.14 3.40
N ILE A 225 -3.78 13.93 3.72
CA ILE A 225 -3.88 15.32 3.25
C ILE A 225 -2.75 16.17 3.86
N ALA A 226 -2.48 16.03 5.17
CA ALA A 226 -1.41 16.75 5.84
C ALA A 226 -0.01 16.41 5.26
N ASN A 227 0.26 15.13 4.98
CA ASN A 227 1.51 14.72 4.34
C ASN A 227 1.62 15.28 2.91
N SER A 228 0.52 15.32 2.16
CA SER A 228 0.49 15.88 0.81
C SER A 228 0.75 17.39 0.83
N HIS A 229 0.22 18.10 1.82
CA HIS A 229 0.49 19.53 2.02
C HIS A 229 1.97 19.79 2.30
N ASP A 230 2.58 19.04 3.22
CA ASP A 230 4.00 19.20 3.57
C ASP A 230 4.94 18.93 2.38
N ARG A 231 4.52 18.15 1.38
CA ARG A 231 5.31 17.94 0.15
C ARG A 231 5.64 19.26 -0.57
N TYR A 232 4.75 20.25 -0.48
CA TYR A 232 4.90 21.56 -1.09
C TYR A 232 5.29 22.63 -0.07
N ALA A 233 4.64 22.63 1.10
CA ALA A 233 4.89 23.62 2.14
C ALA A 233 6.25 23.43 2.82
N LYS A 234 6.75 22.20 2.89
CA LYS A 234 8.07 21.82 3.42
C LYS A 234 8.34 22.48 4.79
N LEU A 235 7.44 22.21 5.73
CA LEU A 235 7.34 22.92 7.00
C LEU A 235 8.56 22.75 7.91
N LEU A 236 9.40 21.75 7.64
CA LEU A 236 10.63 21.48 8.38
C LEU A 236 11.84 22.00 7.61
N ASN A 237 12.16 23.28 7.78
CA ASN A 237 13.32 23.94 7.19
C ASN A 237 13.44 23.73 5.66
N GLY A 238 12.33 23.83 4.93
CA GLY A 238 12.34 23.65 3.49
C GLY A 238 12.56 22.21 3.03
N THR A 239 12.37 21.22 3.93
CA THR A 239 12.40 19.79 3.62
C THR A 239 11.05 19.14 3.89
N HIS A 240 10.59 18.29 2.96
CA HIS A 240 9.44 17.41 3.18
C HIS A 240 9.85 16.21 4.02
N LYS A 241 9.12 15.90 5.10
CA LYS A 241 9.31 14.66 5.86
C LYS A 241 8.00 13.91 6.06
N SER A 242 7.96 12.68 5.56
CA SER A 242 6.82 11.79 5.75
C SER A 242 6.78 11.16 7.15
N HIS A 243 7.94 11.07 7.81
CA HIS A 243 8.12 10.55 9.16
C HIS A 243 9.11 11.44 9.91
N VAL A 244 8.87 11.61 11.21
CA VAL A 244 9.67 12.46 12.10
C VAL A 244 10.23 11.66 13.26
N HIS A 245 11.33 12.16 13.83
CA HIS A 245 12.05 11.50 14.91
C HIS A 245 12.07 12.30 16.22
N SER A 246 11.57 13.53 16.20
CA SER A 246 11.46 14.35 17.39
C SER A 246 10.01 14.81 17.65
N PRO A 247 9.62 15.03 18.91
CA PRO A 247 8.34 15.63 19.27
C PRO A 247 8.14 17.01 18.64
N GLU A 248 9.19 17.82 18.56
CA GLU A 248 9.13 19.20 18.05
C GLU A 248 8.79 19.21 16.55
N GLU A 249 9.43 18.34 15.76
CA GLU A 249 9.09 18.17 14.34
C GLU A 249 7.65 17.67 14.15
N ALA A 250 7.20 16.75 15.01
CA ALA A 250 5.83 16.25 15.02
C ALA A 250 4.82 17.38 15.29
N ASP A 251 5.12 18.22 16.28
CA ASP A 251 4.25 19.32 16.68
C ASP A 251 4.13 20.35 15.54
N ILE A 252 5.24 20.71 14.87
CA ILE A 252 5.24 21.59 13.69
C ILE A 252 4.37 21.02 12.57
N LEU A 253 4.55 19.75 12.20
CA LEU A 253 3.76 19.13 11.12
C LEU A 253 2.28 19.00 11.47
N SER A 254 1.94 18.85 12.75
CA SER A 254 0.55 18.73 13.21
C SER A 254 -0.22 20.06 13.21
N THR A 255 0.46 21.20 13.01
CA THR A 255 -0.19 22.52 12.97
C THR A 255 -1.12 22.69 11.77
N TYR A 256 -0.86 21.99 10.67
CA TYR A 256 -1.69 22.04 9.48
C TYR A 256 -2.99 21.25 9.68
N LYS A 257 -4.12 21.95 9.57
CA LYS A 257 -5.46 21.37 9.68
C LYS A 257 -6.13 21.33 8.31
N PRO A 258 -6.26 20.16 7.66
CA PRO A 258 -6.97 20.05 6.39
C PRO A 258 -8.46 20.39 6.54
N SER A 259 -9.01 20.98 5.49
CA SER A 259 -10.46 20.97 5.26
C SER A 259 -10.83 19.70 4.49
N ILE A 260 -11.81 18.95 5.00
CA ILE A 260 -12.27 17.69 4.39
C ILE A 260 -13.54 17.97 3.58
N ASN A 261 -13.59 17.44 2.36
CA ASN A 261 -14.77 17.53 1.53
C ASN A 261 -15.88 16.62 2.08
N SER A 262 -16.86 17.22 2.73
CA SER A 262 -17.97 16.48 3.34
C SER A 262 -18.87 15.79 2.30
N THR A 263 -18.95 16.33 1.07
CA THR A 263 -19.77 15.74 0.00
C THR A 263 -19.24 14.39 -0.48
N SER A 264 -17.92 14.20 -0.55
CA SER A 264 -17.30 12.93 -1.00
C SER A 264 -16.89 12.00 0.14
N LEU A 265 -16.94 12.48 1.39
CA LEU A 265 -16.33 11.82 2.54
C LEU A 265 -16.76 10.35 2.70
N ILE A 266 -18.07 10.07 2.64
CA ILE A 266 -18.59 8.71 2.81
C ILE A 266 -18.10 7.78 1.70
N ASP A 267 -18.07 8.26 0.45
CA ASP A 267 -17.63 7.45 -0.68
C ASP A 267 -16.12 7.22 -0.67
N ASP A 268 -15.34 8.21 -0.23
CA ASP A 268 -13.91 8.08 -0.01
C ASP A 268 -13.59 7.02 1.07
N LEU A 269 -14.38 6.96 2.16
CA LEU A 269 -14.25 5.94 3.20
C LEU A 269 -14.62 4.55 2.68
N LYS A 270 -15.75 4.43 1.96
CA LYS A 270 -16.19 3.18 1.32
C LYS A 270 -15.13 2.63 0.36
N GLN A 271 -14.54 3.48 -0.47
CA GLN A 271 -13.54 3.06 -1.44
C GLN A 271 -12.30 2.46 -0.77
N VAL A 272 -11.92 2.96 0.40
CA VAL A 272 -10.81 2.43 1.18
C VAL A 272 -11.15 1.08 1.79
N GLU A 273 -12.35 0.91 2.36
CA GLU A 273 -12.84 -0.39 2.84
C GLU A 273 -12.90 -1.41 1.69
N PHE A 274 -13.43 -1.01 0.53
CA PHE A 274 -13.49 -1.85 -0.67
C PHE A 274 -12.10 -2.30 -1.13
N THR A 275 -11.14 -1.37 -1.20
CA THR A 275 -9.76 -1.68 -1.60
C THR A 275 -9.10 -2.64 -0.61
N THR A 276 -9.39 -2.49 0.69
CA THR A 276 -8.92 -3.39 1.74
C THR A 276 -9.49 -4.79 1.57
N ALA A 277 -10.80 -4.89 1.38
CA ALA A 277 -11.49 -6.15 1.13
C ALA A 277 -10.94 -6.87 -0.12
N LYS A 278 -10.74 -6.13 -1.22
CA LYS A 278 -10.16 -6.68 -2.45
C LYS A 278 -8.73 -7.18 -2.26
N ALA A 279 -7.90 -6.48 -1.49
CA ALA A 279 -6.55 -6.95 -1.22
C ALA A 279 -6.55 -8.27 -0.42
N LEU A 280 -7.43 -8.38 0.57
CA LEU A 280 -7.60 -9.62 1.35
C LEU A 280 -8.13 -10.76 0.48
N GLU A 281 -9.06 -10.46 -0.43
CA GLU A 281 -9.60 -11.44 -1.39
C GLU A 281 -8.50 -11.96 -2.32
N TYR A 282 -7.72 -11.07 -2.94
CA TYR A 282 -6.69 -11.44 -3.93
C TYR A 282 -5.55 -12.29 -3.37
N PHE A 283 -5.22 -12.14 -2.09
CA PHE A 283 -4.15 -12.90 -1.44
C PHE A 283 -4.68 -13.86 -0.37
N ASN A 284 -5.95 -14.27 -0.45
CA ASN A 284 -6.56 -15.16 0.54
C ASN A 284 -5.91 -16.55 0.62
N SER A 285 -5.28 -17.00 -0.48
CA SER A 285 -4.59 -18.28 -0.64
C SER A 285 -3.11 -18.19 -0.29
N THR A 286 -2.59 -16.98 -0.07
CA THR A 286 -1.24 -16.75 0.39
C THR A 286 -1.24 -16.76 1.90
N ARG A 287 -0.23 -17.38 2.51
CA ARG A 287 -0.06 -17.35 3.97
C ARG A 287 0.01 -15.90 4.46
N HIS A 288 -0.92 -15.48 5.31
CA HIS A 288 -0.98 -14.08 5.73
C HIS A 288 -1.42 -13.85 7.18
N ILE A 289 -1.04 -12.68 7.70
CA ILE A 289 -1.53 -12.12 8.96
C ILE A 289 -2.13 -10.75 8.69
N VAL A 290 -3.30 -10.46 9.27
CA VAL A 290 -3.95 -9.16 9.18
C VAL A 290 -3.76 -8.38 10.48
N LEU A 291 -3.12 -7.23 10.37
CA LEU A 291 -2.81 -6.33 11.48
C LEU A 291 -3.48 -4.98 11.26
N TYR A 292 -3.86 -4.37 12.37
CA TYR A 292 -4.27 -2.97 12.40
C TYR A 292 -3.31 -2.16 13.26
N TYR A 293 -2.99 -0.94 12.81
CA TYR A 293 -2.19 0.03 13.54
C TYR A 293 -2.73 0.23 14.97
N GLU A 294 -4.04 0.16 15.12
CA GLU A 294 -4.78 0.20 16.38
C GLU A 294 -4.36 -0.86 17.39
N ASP A 295 -4.22 -2.08 16.92
CA ASP A 295 -3.90 -3.18 17.80
C ASP A 295 -2.42 -3.15 18.18
N LEU A 296 -1.55 -2.75 17.24
CA LEU A 296 -0.09 -2.67 17.46
C LEU A 296 0.32 -1.61 18.48
N ILE A 297 -0.38 -0.48 18.52
CA ILE A 297 -0.09 0.59 19.49
C ILE A 297 -0.66 0.24 20.87
N LYS A 298 -1.85 -0.40 20.92
CA LYS A 298 -2.49 -0.78 22.17
C LYS A 298 -1.83 -1.98 22.84
N ASN A 299 -1.43 -2.97 22.04
CA ASN A 299 -0.88 -4.23 22.53
C ASN A 299 0.43 -4.60 21.83
N ARG A 300 1.56 -4.31 22.48
CA ARG A 300 2.88 -4.64 21.95
C ARG A 300 3.15 -6.15 21.87
N THR A 301 2.36 -7.02 22.51
CA THR A 301 2.55 -8.48 22.38
C THR A 301 2.31 -8.97 20.95
N ILE A 302 1.50 -8.26 20.16
CA ILE A 302 1.25 -8.60 18.76
C ILE A 302 2.55 -8.57 17.93
N LEU A 303 3.53 -7.73 18.29
CA LEU A 303 4.84 -7.74 17.65
C LEU A 303 5.62 -9.05 17.89
N LYS A 304 5.34 -9.76 19.00
CA LYS A 304 5.88 -11.10 19.24
C LYS A 304 5.21 -12.11 18.31
N ASP A 305 3.91 -11.96 18.07
CA ASP A 305 3.17 -12.84 17.16
C ASP A 305 3.60 -12.66 15.70
N VAL A 306 3.95 -11.43 15.29
CA VAL A 306 4.60 -11.17 13.99
C VAL A 306 5.95 -11.86 13.87
N GLN A 307 6.80 -11.78 14.91
CA GLN A 307 8.09 -12.47 14.93
C GLN A 307 7.91 -13.99 14.82
N LYS A 308 6.97 -14.58 15.58
CA LYS A 308 6.61 -16.00 15.47
C LYS A 308 6.05 -16.35 14.08
N PHE A 309 5.20 -15.49 13.52
CA PHE A 309 4.64 -15.66 12.17
C PHE A 309 5.76 -15.72 11.11
N LEU A 310 6.81 -14.92 11.27
CA LEU A 310 8.02 -14.95 10.43
C LEU A 310 9.05 -16.01 10.87
N ARG A 311 8.76 -16.78 11.93
CA ARG A 311 9.64 -17.80 12.51
C ARG A 311 11.00 -17.26 12.98
N LEU A 312 10.96 -16.06 13.55
CA LEU A 312 12.11 -15.38 14.11
C LEU A 312 12.21 -15.64 15.62
N PRO A 313 13.42 -15.62 16.19
CA PRO A 313 13.57 -15.52 17.63
C PRO A 313 12.87 -14.25 18.13
N VAL A 314 12.22 -14.32 19.28
CA VAL A 314 11.54 -13.15 19.83
C VAL A 314 12.58 -12.23 20.48
N MET A 315 12.64 -10.99 20.03
CA MET A 315 13.40 -9.92 20.66
C MET A 315 12.58 -8.64 20.81
N GLU A 316 13.14 -7.68 21.56
CA GLU A 316 12.55 -6.36 21.67
C GLU A 316 12.75 -5.59 20.36
N LEU A 317 11.64 -5.08 19.80
CA LEU A 317 11.66 -4.24 18.60
C LEU A 317 11.52 -2.77 18.98
N THR A 318 12.38 -1.93 18.40
CA THR A 318 12.44 -0.49 18.69
C THR A 318 12.29 0.36 17.43
N SER A 319 11.77 1.57 17.59
CA SER A 319 11.64 2.55 16.51
C SER A 319 11.88 3.94 17.06
N ARG A 320 12.55 4.77 16.26
CA ARG A 320 12.74 6.21 16.56
C ARG A 320 11.63 7.08 15.99
N GLN A 321 10.66 6.52 15.27
CA GLN A 321 9.60 7.34 14.67
C GLN A 321 8.59 7.79 15.72
N VAL A 322 8.17 9.05 15.63
CA VAL A 322 7.18 9.66 16.53
C VAL A 322 5.87 9.89 15.78
N LYS A 323 4.75 9.71 16.48
CA LYS A 323 3.41 9.99 15.93
C LYS A 323 3.19 11.50 15.82
N ILE A 324 2.82 11.96 14.63
CA ILE A 324 2.58 13.39 14.31
C ILE A 324 1.32 13.90 14.99
N HIS A 325 0.16 13.32 14.69
CA HIS A 325 -1.13 13.80 15.22
C HIS A 325 -1.42 13.15 16.59
N LYS A 326 -1.46 13.95 17.65
CA LYS A 326 -1.80 13.55 19.03
C LYS A 326 -3.08 14.26 19.50
N GLY A 327 -3.81 13.66 20.44
CA GLY A 327 -5.07 14.22 20.95
C GLY A 327 -6.29 13.93 20.05
N PRO A 328 -7.44 14.58 20.33
CA PRO A 328 -8.69 14.34 19.63
C PRO A 328 -8.65 14.80 18.17
N LEU A 329 -9.35 14.09 17.30
CA LEU A 329 -9.32 14.33 15.87
C LEU A 329 -9.90 15.71 15.47
N SER A 330 -10.82 16.24 16.25
CA SER A 330 -11.38 17.59 16.09
C SER A 330 -10.32 18.68 16.10
N MET A 331 -9.20 18.49 16.80
CA MET A 331 -8.10 19.46 16.80
C MET A 331 -7.33 19.49 15.47
N HIS A 332 -7.46 18.47 14.64
CA HIS A 332 -6.69 18.26 13.40
C HIS A 332 -7.50 18.47 12.12
N ILE A 333 -8.76 18.92 12.21
CA ILE A 333 -9.64 19.13 11.07
C ILE A 333 -10.19 20.55 11.12
N LYS A 334 -10.04 21.30 10.03
CA LYS A 334 -10.45 22.72 9.99
C LYS A 334 -11.97 22.90 10.01
N ASN A 335 -12.71 22.08 9.28
CA ASN A 335 -14.18 22.09 9.22
C ASN A 335 -14.77 20.89 9.99
N TRP A 336 -14.39 20.74 11.25
CA TRP A 336 -14.79 19.60 12.09
C TRP A 336 -16.31 19.44 12.17
N ASP A 337 -17.07 20.52 12.33
CA ASP A 337 -18.51 20.45 12.51
C ASP A 337 -19.23 19.83 11.29
N ASP A 338 -18.79 20.17 10.08
CA ASP A 338 -19.33 19.59 8.84
C ASP A 338 -19.01 18.11 8.74
N VAL A 339 -17.77 17.73 9.07
CA VAL A 339 -17.31 16.32 9.06
C VAL A 339 -18.08 15.50 10.10
N SER A 340 -18.19 16.03 11.32
CA SER A 340 -18.94 15.42 12.42
C SER A 340 -20.39 15.20 12.01
N LYS A 341 -21.06 16.26 11.52
CA LYS A 341 -22.44 16.19 11.03
C LYS A 341 -22.63 15.18 9.91
N THR A 342 -21.66 15.06 9.00
CA THR A 342 -21.71 14.13 7.86
C THR A 342 -21.60 12.67 8.30
N LEU A 343 -20.79 12.38 9.32
CA LEU A 343 -20.57 11.01 9.79
C LEU A 343 -21.53 10.57 10.89
N ASN A 344 -22.08 11.51 11.66
CA ASN A 344 -23.00 11.22 12.75
C ASN A 344 -24.27 10.49 12.24
N GLY A 345 -24.67 9.41 12.92
CA GLY A 345 -25.78 8.56 12.50
C GLY A 345 -25.49 7.63 11.32
N THR A 346 -24.24 7.60 10.82
CA THR A 346 -23.82 6.67 9.77
C THR A 346 -22.98 5.52 10.35
N ILE A 347 -22.74 4.47 9.57
CA ILE A 347 -21.81 3.38 9.96
C ILE A 347 -20.36 3.86 10.22
N TYR A 348 -20.04 5.07 9.78
CA TYR A 348 -18.72 5.71 9.90
C TYR A 348 -18.60 6.64 11.10
N GLU A 349 -19.67 6.83 11.88
CA GLU A 349 -19.66 7.65 13.11
C GLU A 349 -18.52 7.23 14.06
N ARG A 350 -18.25 5.93 14.13
CA ARG A 350 -17.13 5.36 14.91
C ARG A 350 -15.77 6.03 14.65
N PHE A 351 -15.54 6.57 13.45
CA PHE A 351 -14.28 7.22 13.10
C PHE A 351 -14.12 8.63 13.68
N LEU A 352 -15.19 9.23 14.23
CA LEU A 352 -15.13 10.50 14.95
C LEU A 352 -14.42 10.38 16.30
N HIS A 353 -14.35 9.17 16.85
CA HIS A 353 -13.70 8.89 18.12
C HIS A 353 -12.27 8.37 17.93
N THR A 354 -11.43 8.56 18.94
CA THR A 354 -10.09 7.99 18.96
C THR A 354 -10.14 6.52 19.36
N ASP A 355 -9.58 5.64 18.52
CA ASP A 355 -9.56 4.18 18.70
C ASP A 355 -8.70 3.69 19.90
N TYR A 356 -8.07 4.62 20.63
CA TYR A 356 -7.17 4.33 21.75
C TYR A 356 -7.59 5.16 22.96
N ARG A 357 -8.11 4.49 23.98
CA ARG A 357 -8.05 4.95 25.36
C ARG A 357 -7.07 4.08 26.11
#